data_AF-A0A520ICV5-F1
#
_entry.id   AF-A0A520ICV5-F1
#
_cell.length_a   1.000
_cell.length_b   1.000
_cell.length_c   1.000
_cell.angle_alpha   90.00
_cell.angle_beta   90.00
_cell.angle_gamma   90.00
#
_symmetry.space_group_name_H-M   'P 1'
#
loop_
_entity.id
_entity.type
_entity.pdbx_description
1 polymer ?
#
loop_
_entity_poly.entity_id
_entity_poly.type
_entity_poly.pdbx_seq_one_letter_code
_entity_poly.pdbx_strand_id
1 'polypeptide(L)'
;LEAHGKGDRKTFVPRTTYGAYLRELLDAAIAESSGRLVHVEGEVCAIDPVEGDGVTLTMADGRKIAADTAVLALGNLPPHTPPGLKPDALPTGVYYADPWAANLAEGLDADDTVVLVGTGLTAIDAALLLDAQGFAGHILAMSRRGLSPRRHVDGAPAHRGVSDKPQGGLTDLVRHVRARAAQEGWRCAVDELRPVTQMLWSAASQEVRGRFLRHLRPYWDVHRHRLAPAVADRVEALVANGRLTFAAGKIVSAEADGAQAKLTWRPRGETDPVVTRAARIVNCTGPQGDLLRSEEPLVKHLLAAGAIRPDPLRLGVDVDAQSRAIRADGTPDDRIHCIGPMTRGGLWEVVAVPDIRVQSWDLARRLSNAQWVGGEGL
;
A
#
# COMPACT_ATOMS: atom_id res chain seq x y z
N LEU A 1 16.88 -8.37 -16.54
CA LEU A 1 16.02 -7.73 -17.56
C LEU A 1 16.80 -7.51 -18.86
N GLU A 2 17.92 -6.79 -18.81
CA GLU A 2 18.83 -6.62 -19.95
C GLU A 2 19.32 -7.96 -20.50
N ALA A 3 19.79 -8.85 -19.62
CA ALA A 3 20.22 -10.21 -19.98
C ALA A 3 19.15 -11.08 -20.67
N HIS A 4 17.87 -10.69 -20.58
CA HIS A 4 16.75 -11.42 -21.21
C HIS A 4 16.10 -10.60 -22.34
N GLY A 5 16.67 -9.46 -22.72
CA GLY A 5 16.10 -8.56 -23.75
C GLY A 5 14.74 -7.94 -23.37
N LYS A 6 14.38 -7.95 -22.09
CA LYS A 6 13.04 -7.53 -21.59
C LYS A 6 12.98 -6.07 -21.13
N GLY A 7 14.06 -5.30 -21.30
CA GLY A 7 14.15 -3.90 -20.91
C GLY A 7 15.47 -3.51 -20.25
N ASP A 8 15.60 -2.21 -19.95
CA ASP A 8 16.74 -1.55 -19.34
C ASP A 8 16.42 -1.02 -17.92
N ARG A 9 17.34 -0.25 -17.33
CA ARG A 9 17.19 0.39 -16.01
C ARG A 9 16.02 1.38 -15.89
N LYS A 10 15.43 1.83 -17.01
CA LYS A 10 14.30 2.77 -17.04
C LYS A 10 12.98 2.07 -17.33
N THR A 11 13.02 0.78 -17.66
CA THR A 11 11.85 0.02 -18.07
C THR A 11 10.95 -0.32 -16.88
N PHE A 12 9.67 0.03 -17.00
CA PHE A 12 8.63 -0.44 -16.10
C PHE A 12 8.20 -1.84 -16.51
N VAL A 13 8.44 -2.84 -15.65
CA VAL A 13 8.11 -4.23 -15.93
C VAL A 13 6.73 -4.63 -15.41
N PRO A 14 6.04 -5.59 -16.07
CA PRO A 14 4.79 -6.15 -15.55
C PRO A 14 4.97 -6.81 -14.18
N ARG A 15 3.93 -6.75 -13.33
CA ARG A 15 3.94 -7.37 -11.99
C ARG A 15 4.23 -8.87 -12.03
N THR A 16 3.70 -9.58 -13.02
CA THR A 16 3.94 -11.02 -13.20
C THR A 16 5.41 -11.35 -13.45
N THR A 17 6.09 -10.52 -14.23
CA THR A 17 7.54 -10.64 -14.47
C THR A 17 8.33 -10.34 -13.21
N TYR A 18 7.98 -9.28 -12.48
CA TYR A 18 8.63 -8.95 -11.22
C TYR A 18 8.43 -10.04 -10.15
N GLY A 19 7.23 -10.64 -10.07
CA GLY A 19 6.95 -11.75 -9.17
C GLY A 19 7.68 -13.04 -9.54
N ALA A 20 7.90 -13.32 -10.83
CA ALA A 20 8.77 -14.42 -11.26
C ALA A 20 10.22 -14.20 -10.81
N TYR A 21 10.75 -12.98 -11.04
CA TYR A 21 12.08 -12.60 -10.58
C TYR A 21 12.27 -12.75 -9.07
N LEU A 22 11.30 -12.33 -8.25
CA LEU A 22 11.39 -12.50 -6.79
C LEU A 22 11.39 -13.98 -6.35
N ARG A 23 10.67 -14.85 -7.07
CA ARG A 23 10.69 -16.30 -6.81
C ARG A 23 12.05 -16.90 -7.16
N GLU A 24 12.60 -16.59 -8.32
CA GLU A 24 13.95 -17.02 -8.72
C GLU A 24 15.01 -16.59 -7.71
N LEU A 25 14.91 -15.36 -7.17
CA LEU A 25 15.81 -14.89 -6.11
C LEU A 25 15.66 -15.69 -4.81
N LEU A 26 14.43 -16.00 -4.41
CA LEU A 26 14.18 -16.80 -3.20
C LEU A 26 14.73 -18.23 -3.37
N ASP A 27 14.46 -18.85 -4.51
CA ASP A 27 14.93 -20.21 -4.81
C ASP A 27 16.46 -20.28 -4.79
N ALA A 28 17.14 -19.29 -5.38
CA ALA A 28 18.60 -19.18 -5.32
C ALA A 28 19.11 -19.02 -3.88
N ALA A 29 18.49 -18.14 -3.09
CA ALA A 29 18.87 -17.92 -1.69
C ALA A 29 18.69 -19.20 -0.83
N ILE A 30 17.63 -19.97 -1.07
CA ILE A 30 17.41 -21.26 -0.42
C ILE A 30 18.52 -22.24 -0.80
N ALA A 31 18.83 -22.37 -2.10
CA ALA A 31 19.87 -23.27 -2.60
C ALA A 31 21.27 -22.95 -2.03
N GLU A 32 21.61 -21.67 -1.92
CA GLU A 32 22.91 -21.20 -1.40
C GLU A 32 23.02 -21.29 0.14
N SER A 33 21.90 -21.43 0.85
CA SER A 33 21.88 -21.38 2.32
C SER A 33 22.55 -22.58 3.01
N SER A 34 22.84 -23.66 2.27
CA SER A 34 23.40 -24.92 2.80
C SER A 34 22.56 -25.49 3.96
N GLY A 35 21.23 -25.41 3.86
CA GLY A 35 20.29 -25.92 4.86
C GLY A 35 20.02 -24.98 6.04
N ARG A 36 20.62 -23.79 6.08
CA ARG A 36 20.37 -22.78 7.13
C ARG A 36 19.05 -22.01 6.93
N LEU A 37 18.53 -21.98 5.70
CA LEU A 37 17.23 -21.38 5.39
C LEU A 37 16.23 -22.51 5.09
N VAL A 38 15.20 -22.61 5.92
CA VAL A 38 14.09 -23.54 5.72
C VAL A 38 12.87 -22.72 5.32
N HIS A 39 12.36 -22.96 4.11
CA HIS A 39 11.10 -22.38 3.66
C HIS A 39 9.95 -23.31 4.05
N VAL A 40 8.96 -22.79 4.76
CA VAL A 40 7.76 -23.52 5.17
C VAL A 40 6.55 -22.82 4.57
N GLU A 41 5.81 -23.53 3.73
CA GLU A 41 4.53 -23.07 3.21
C GLU A 41 3.42 -23.37 4.23
N GLY A 42 2.65 -22.35 4.56
CA GLY A 42 1.53 -22.42 5.48
C GLY A 42 1.26 -21.08 6.16
N GLU A 43 0.19 -21.03 6.96
CA GLU A 43 -0.22 -19.83 7.68
C GLU A 43 0.17 -19.95 9.15
N VAL A 44 0.83 -18.92 9.69
CA VAL A 44 1.04 -18.77 11.14
C VAL A 44 -0.16 -18.05 11.71
N CYS A 45 -0.79 -18.60 12.75
CA CYS A 45 -2.00 -18.02 13.35
C CYS A 45 -1.75 -17.49 14.78
N ALA A 46 -0.67 -17.92 15.44
CA ALA A 46 -0.31 -17.45 16.76
C ALA A 46 1.21 -17.42 16.94
N ILE A 47 1.69 -16.49 17.76
CA ILE A 47 3.08 -16.41 18.23
C ILE A 47 3.02 -16.10 19.72
N ASP A 48 3.56 -17.00 20.52
CA ASP A 48 3.51 -16.93 21.98
C ASP A 48 4.94 -16.93 22.56
N PRO A 49 5.23 -16.10 23.57
CA PRO A 49 6.51 -16.14 24.26
C PRO A 49 6.68 -17.47 25.03
N VAL A 50 7.93 -17.95 25.11
CA VAL A 50 8.28 -19.15 25.88
C VAL A 50 9.02 -18.76 27.18
N GLU A 51 8.85 -19.55 28.24
CA GLU A 51 9.68 -19.43 29.45
C GLU A 51 11.14 -19.80 29.11
N GLY A 52 12.09 -18.90 29.41
CA GLY A 52 13.52 -19.13 29.13
C GLY A 52 14.09 -18.42 27.90
N ASP A 53 13.35 -17.45 27.34
CA ASP A 53 13.65 -16.65 26.14
C ASP A 53 13.18 -17.29 24.81
N GLY A 54 12.81 -16.45 23.84
CA GLY A 54 12.25 -16.87 22.55
C GLY A 54 10.72 -16.95 22.45
N VAL A 55 10.26 -17.51 21.33
CA VAL A 55 8.85 -17.58 20.90
C VAL A 55 8.50 -18.93 20.28
N THR A 56 7.23 -19.32 20.36
CA THR A 56 6.66 -20.45 19.64
C THR A 56 5.62 -19.95 18.65
N LEU A 57 5.80 -20.26 17.37
CA LEU A 57 4.84 -20.02 16.31
C LEU A 57 3.91 -21.22 16.19
N THR A 58 2.60 -21.00 16.14
CA THR A 58 1.61 -22.03 15.85
C THR A 58 1.04 -21.82 14.46
N MET A 59 1.17 -22.84 13.61
CA MET A 59 0.63 -22.87 12.26
C MET A 59 -0.86 -23.25 12.26
N ALA A 60 -1.59 -22.90 11.19
CA ALA A 60 -3.00 -23.23 11.01
C ALA A 60 -3.27 -24.75 11.05
N ASP A 61 -2.30 -25.57 10.61
CA ASP A 61 -2.38 -27.04 10.66
C ASP A 61 -1.97 -27.64 12.03
N GLY A 62 -1.70 -26.79 13.02
CA GLY A 62 -1.32 -27.19 14.37
C GLY A 62 0.18 -27.45 14.57
N ARG A 63 1.01 -27.43 13.51
CA ARG A 63 2.47 -27.52 13.68
C ARG A 63 2.98 -26.36 14.53
N LYS A 64 3.96 -26.64 15.39
CA LYS A 64 4.63 -25.64 16.23
C LYS A 64 6.09 -25.50 15.83
N ILE A 65 6.56 -24.26 15.75
CA ILE A 65 7.94 -23.93 15.42
C ILE A 65 8.49 -23.05 16.54
N ALA A 66 9.55 -23.50 17.20
CA ALA A 66 10.28 -22.70 18.18
C ALA A 66 11.33 -21.82 17.49
N ALA A 67 11.50 -20.59 17.96
CA ALA A 67 12.50 -19.65 17.48
C ALA A 67 12.96 -18.70 18.59
N ASP A 68 14.19 -18.22 18.53
CA ASP A 68 14.68 -17.18 19.45
C ASP A 68 14.03 -15.82 19.16
N THR A 69 13.66 -15.58 17.90
CA THR A 69 13.09 -14.31 17.44
C THR A 69 12.15 -14.53 16.25
N ALA A 70 11.06 -13.79 16.19
CA ALA A 70 10.15 -13.71 15.05
C ALA A 70 10.24 -12.34 14.37
N VAL A 71 10.30 -12.35 13.03
CA VAL A 71 10.23 -11.12 12.22
C VAL A 71 8.94 -11.15 11.40
N LEU A 72 8.02 -10.25 11.74
CA LEU A 72 6.74 -10.06 11.05
C LEU A 72 6.96 -9.32 9.73
N ALA A 73 6.92 -10.06 8.62
CA ALA A 73 7.01 -9.52 7.26
C ALA A 73 5.69 -9.66 6.49
N LEU A 74 4.58 -9.28 7.15
CA LEU A 74 3.20 -9.55 6.70
C LEU A 74 2.76 -8.80 5.43
N GLY A 75 3.60 -7.92 4.90
CA GLY A 75 3.26 -7.10 3.74
C GLY A 75 2.15 -6.10 4.06
N ASN A 76 1.18 -5.97 3.15
CA ASN A 76 0.05 -5.08 3.31
C ASN A 76 -1.20 -5.89 3.70
N LEU A 77 -1.96 -5.39 4.66
CA LEU A 77 -3.26 -5.98 4.99
C LEU A 77 -4.30 -5.72 3.88
N PRO A 78 -5.27 -6.64 3.68
CA PRO A 78 -6.38 -6.47 2.74
C PRO A 78 -7.17 -5.16 2.97
N PRO A 79 -7.82 -4.58 1.94
CA PRO A 79 -8.63 -3.39 2.11
C PRO A 79 -9.87 -3.67 2.98
N HIS A 80 -10.34 -2.64 3.69
CA HIS A 80 -11.62 -2.72 4.37
C HIS A 80 -12.78 -2.39 3.45
N THR A 81 -13.94 -2.95 3.77
CA THR A 81 -15.23 -2.46 3.27
C THR A 81 -15.36 -0.95 3.59
N PRO A 82 -15.54 -0.11 2.55
CA PRO A 82 -15.74 1.32 2.71
C PRO A 82 -17.02 1.63 3.50
N PRO A 83 -17.04 2.68 4.36
CA PRO A 83 -18.27 3.12 5.01
C PRO A 83 -19.39 3.40 4.01
N GLY A 84 -20.61 2.99 4.35
CA GLY A 84 -21.79 3.11 3.50
C GLY A 84 -22.03 1.89 2.59
N LEU A 85 -21.04 1.00 2.44
CA LEU A 85 -21.23 -0.28 1.75
C LEU A 85 -21.49 -1.40 2.74
N LYS A 86 -22.47 -2.25 2.44
CA LYS A 86 -22.80 -3.47 3.17
C LYS A 86 -22.82 -4.63 2.18
N PRO A 87 -21.68 -5.29 1.91
CA PRO A 87 -21.57 -6.33 0.89
C PRO A 87 -22.63 -7.43 1.03
N ASP A 88 -22.91 -7.86 2.26
CA ASP A 88 -23.90 -8.91 2.55
C ASP A 88 -25.35 -8.52 2.22
N ALA A 89 -25.62 -7.23 2.03
CA ALA A 89 -26.93 -6.70 1.64
C ALA A 89 -27.04 -6.42 0.12
N LEU A 90 -25.98 -6.68 -0.65
CA LEU A 90 -25.95 -6.50 -2.10
C LEU A 90 -26.12 -7.84 -2.81
N PRO A 91 -26.62 -7.86 -4.06
CA PRO A 91 -26.71 -9.09 -4.83
C PRO A 91 -25.34 -9.75 -5.02
N THR A 92 -25.33 -11.08 -5.07
CA THR A 92 -24.10 -11.86 -5.31
C THR A 92 -23.41 -11.40 -6.59
N GLY A 93 -22.08 -11.23 -6.52
CA GLY A 93 -21.29 -10.78 -7.66
C GLY A 93 -21.38 -9.28 -7.95
N VAL A 94 -22.12 -8.47 -7.18
CA VAL A 94 -22.12 -7.01 -7.36
C VAL A 94 -20.94 -6.35 -6.65
N TYR A 95 -20.57 -6.82 -5.46
CA TYR A 95 -19.44 -6.26 -4.72
C TYR A 95 -18.20 -7.17 -4.79
N TYR A 96 -17.07 -6.59 -5.21
CA TYR A 96 -15.77 -7.25 -5.22
C TYR A 96 -14.84 -6.57 -4.21
N ALA A 97 -14.46 -7.33 -3.18
CA ALA A 97 -13.45 -6.90 -2.21
C ALA A 97 -12.03 -6.94 -2.82
N ASP A 98 -11.77 -7.92 -3.70
CA ASP A 98 -10.51 -8.08 -4.42
C ASP A 98 -10.57 -7.36 -5.78
N PRO A 99 -9.75 -6.30 -5.99
CA PRO A 99 -9.69 -5.58 -7.26
C PRO A 99 -8.94 -6.33 -8.38
N TRP A 100 -8.36 -7.49 -8.08
CA TRP A 100 -7.67 -8.35 -9.06
C TRP A 100 -8.45 -9.62 -9.39
N ALA A 101 -9.71 -9.73 -8.95
CA ALA A 101 -10.56 -10.88 -9.26
C ALA A 101 -10.62 -11.13 -10.78
N ALA A 102 -10.41 -12.38 -11.20
CA ALA A 102 -10.31 -12.73 -12.61
C ALA A 102 -11.62 -12.56 -13.39
N ASN A 103 -12.75 -12.46 -12.70
CA ASN A 103 -14.09 -12.43 -13.28
C ASN A 103 -14.80 -11.07 -13.13
N LEU A 104 -14.05 -9.97 -12.96
CA LEU A 104 -14.64 -8.64 -12.78
C LEU A 104 -15.60 -8.22 -13.90
N ALA A 105 -15.29 -8.55 -15.16
CA ALA A 105 -16.14 -8.25 -16.31
C ALA A 105 -17.20 -9.32 -16.63
N GLU A 106 -17.25 -10.43 -15.87
CA GLU A 106 -18.15 -11.53 -16.17
C GLU A 106 -19.62 -11.10 -16.03
N GLY A 107 -20.39 -11.32 -17.11
CA GLY A 107 -21.82 -11.02 -17.18
C GLY A 107 -22.15 -9.52 -17.22
N LEU A 108 -21.22 -8.66 -17.65
CA LEU A 108 -21.48 -7.25 -17.88
C LEU A 108 -21.83 -6.94 -19.33
N ASP A 109 -22.80 -6.04 -19.51
CA ASP A 109 -23.22 -5.52 -20.81
C ASP A 109 -22.53 -4.19 -21.15
N ALA A 110 -22.63 -3.76 -22.41
CA ALA A 110 -22.00 -2.52 -22.88
C ALA A 110 -22.60 -1.23 -22.29
N ASP A 111 -23.81 -1.29 -21.74
CA ASP A 111 -24.49 -0.16 -21.10
C ASP A 111 -24.31 -0.12 -19.57
N ASP A 112 -23.64 -1.12 -19.01
CA ASP A 112 -23.43 -1.22 -17.57
C ASP A 112 -22.44 -0.17 -17.05
N THR A 113 -22.57 0.12 -15.75
CA THR A 113 -21.61 0.95 -15.02
C THR A 113 -20.90 0.13 -13.94
N VAL A 114 -19.57 0.15 -13.97
CA VAL A 114 -18.71 -0.39 -12.91
C VAL A 114 -18.16 0.76 -12.08
N VAL A 115 -18.36 0.68 -10.75
CA VAL A 115 -17.84 1.69 -9.82
C VAL A 115 -16.58 1.18 -9.14
N LEU A 116 -15.48 1.92 -9.29
CA LEU A 116 -14.24 1.67 -8.56
C LEU A 116 -14.18 2.58 -7.33
N VAL A 117 -14.16 1.99 -6.14
CA VAL A 117 -14.08 2.74 -4.88
C VAL A 117 -12.63 3.04 -4.54
N GLY A 118 -12.12 4.12 -5.09
CA GLY A 118 -10.73 4.53 -5.04
C GLY A 118 -10.32 5.10 -6.39
N THR A 119 -9.28 5.93 -6.40
CA THR A 119 -8.72 6.52 -7.64
C THR A 119 -7.20 6.36 -7.72
N GLY A 120 -6.60 5.53 -6.85
CA GLY A 120 -5.17 5.25 -6.83
C GLY A 120 -4.74 4.19 -7.85
N LEU A 121 -3.50 3.72 -7.76
CA LEU A 121 -2.95 2.71 -8.69
C LEU A 121 -3.79 1.44 -8.78
N THR A 122 -4.35 0.97 -7.66
CA THR A 122 -5.27 -0.18 -7.65
C THR A 122 -6.51 0.02 -8.53
N ALA A 123 -7.08 1.23 -8.54
CA ALA A 123 -8.22 1.55 -9.41
C ALA A 123 -7.81 1.59 -10.88
N ILE A 124 -6.59 2.05 -11.17
CA ILE A 124 -6.05 2.02 -12.53
C ILE A 124 -5.88 0.58 -13.02
N ASP A 125 -5.36 -0.31 -12.16
CA ASP A 125 -5.23 -1.72 -12.51
C ASP A 125 -6.58 -2.37 -12.78
N ALA A 126 -7.58 -2.13 -11.92
CA ALA A 126 -8.93 -2.65 -12.11
C ALA A 126 -9.58 -2.11 -13.40
N ALA A 127 -9.42 -0.83 -13.72
CA ALA A 127 -9.92 -0.24 -14.96
C ALA A 127 -9.27 -0.87 -16.21
N LEU A 128 -7.95 -1.09 -16.17
CA LEU A 128 -7.23 -1.72 -17.28
C LEU A 128 -7.52 -3.21 -17.41
N LEU A 129 -7.83 -3.88 -16.29
CA LEU A 129 -8.28 -5.27 -16.29
C LEU A 129 -9.67 -5.39 -16.93
N LEU A 130 -10.62 -4.54 -16.55
CA LEU A 130 -11.94 -4.47 -17.19
C LEU A 130 -11.82 -4.20 -18.70
N ASP A 131 -10.97 -3.25 -19.08
CA ASP A 131 -10.67 -2.96 -20.49
C ASP A 131 -10.06 -4.16 -21.23
N ALA A 132 -9.08 -4.84 -20.61
CA ALA A 132 -8.47 -6.04 -21.19
C ALA A 132 -9.43 -7.22 -21.30
N GLN A 133 -10.47 -7.27 -20.45
CA GLN A 133 -11.55 -8.26 -20.51
C GLN A 133 -12.66 -7.89 -21.50
N GLY A 134 -12.52 -6.76 -22.22
CA GLY A 134 -13.45 -6.35 -23.26
C GLY A 134 -14.69 -5.62 -22.76
N PHE A 135 -14.74 -5.22 -21.49
CA PHE A 135 -15.88 -4.48 -20.95
C PHE A 135 -16.02 -3.11 -21.63
N ALA A 136 -17.04 -2.92 -22.46
CA ALA A 136 -17.22 -1.71 -23.27
C ALA A 136 -17.95 -0.56 -22.54
N GLY A 137 -18.57 -0.84 -21.39
CA GLY A 137 -19.39 0.13 -20.65
C GLY A 137 -18.60 1.18 -19.87
N HIS A 138 -19.31 1.81 -18.93
CA HIS A 138 -18.78 2.95 -18.19
C HIS A 138 -18.08 2.54 -16.90
N ILE A 139 -16.91 3.11 -16.64
CA ILE A 139 -16.14 2.92 -15.41
C ILE A 139 -16.13 4.24 -14.64
N LEU A 140 -16.74 4.25 -13.46
CA LEU A 140 -16.75 5.39 -12.55
C LEU A 140 -15.76 5.15 -11.39
N ALA A 141 -14.57 5.73 -11.47
CA ALA A 141 -13.60 5.70 -10.38
C ALA A 141 -13.82 6.87 -9.42
N MET A 142 -14.14 6.59 -8.15
CA MET A 142 -14.51 7.63 -7.19
C MET A 142 -13.66 7.61 -5.92
N SER A 143 -13.26 8.78 -5.45
CA SER A 143 -12.60 8.94 -4.16
C SER A 143 -12.93 10.28 -3.53
N ARG A 144 -12.58 10.46 -2.25
CA ARG A 144 -12.86 11.70 -1.50
C ARG A 144 -12.40 12.97 -2.20
N ARG A 145 -11.35 12.91 -3.03
CA ARG A 145 -10.79 14.07 -3.75
C ARG A 145 -10.78 13.90 -5.28
N GLY A 146 -11.11 12.73 -5.81
CA GLY A 146 -11.14 12.45 -7.26
C GLY A 146 -9.77 12.59 -7.94
N LEU A 147 -8.67 12.48 -7.19
CA LEU A 147 -7.31 12.66 -7.74
C LEU A 147 -6.83 11.35 -8.36
N SER A 148 -6.31 11.42 -9.59
CA SER A 148 -5.66 10.30 -10.27
C SER A 148 -4.12 10.40 -10.15
N PRO A 149 -3.41 9.27 -10.02
CA PRO A 149 -1.95 9.18 -10.12
C PRO A 149 -1.38 9.97 -11.30
N ARG A 150 -0.27 10.67 -11.08
CA ARG A 150 0.42 11.43 -12.14
C ARG A 150 1.20 10.50 -13.05
N ARG A 151 1.24 10.84 -14.34
CA ARG A 151 2.13 10.23 -15.34
C ARG A 151 3.60 10.39 -14.91
N HIS A 152 4.40 9.34 -15.10
CA HIS A 152 5.85 9.41 -14.97
C HIS A 152 6.44 10.26 -16.11
N VAL A 153 7.31 11.21 -15.77
CA VAL A 153 7.94 12.10 -16.75
C VAL A 153 9.40 11.70 -16.93
N ASP A 154 9.70 11.13 -18.10
CA ASP A 154 11.07 10.76 -18.47
C ASP A 154 11.98 11.99 -18.59
N GLY A 155 13.28 11.78 -18.41
CA GLY A 155 14.29 12.80 -18.68
C GLY A 155 14.36 13.99 -17.71
N ALA A 156 13.48 14.10 -16.71
CA ALA A 156 13.60 15.22 -15.78
C ALA A 156 14.96 15.19 -15.02
N PRO A 157 15.54 16.38 -14.72
CA PRO A 157 16.87 16.52 -14.17
C PRO A 157 17.15 15.62 -12.97
N ALA A 158 18.39 15.15 -12.86
CA ALA A 158 18.85 14.50 -11.64
C ALA A 158 18.78 15.51 -10.48
N HIS A 159 18.00 15.20 -9.46
CA HIS A 159 17.97 16.02 -8.26
C HIS A 159 19.22 15.78 -7.43
N ARG A 160 19.76 16.82 -6.79
CA ARG A 160 20.87 16.69 -5.84
C ARG A 160 20.40 16.36 -4.41
N GLY A 161 19.10 16.14 -4.23
CA GLY A 161 18.45 16.12 -2.91
C GLY A 161 18.33 17.54 -2.34
N VAL A 162 17.53 17.71 -1.29
CA VAL A 162 17.50 19.02 -0.61
C VAL A 162 18.79 19.21 0.17
N SER A 163 19.57 20.23 -0.18
CA SER A 163 20.78 20.63 0.56
C SER A 163 20.43 21.26 1.93
N ASP A 164 19.31 21.98 2.01
CA ASP A 164 18.80 22.57 3.25
C ASP A 164 17.38 22.08 3.56
N LYS A 165 17.23 21.33 4.65
CA LYS A 165 15.91 20.90 5.15
C LYS A 165 14.95 22.11 5.19
N PRO A 166 13.76 22.03 4.56
CA PRO A 166 12.81 23.13 4.63
C PRO A 166 12.44 23.39 6.09
N GLN A 167 12.63 24.63 6.52
CA GLN A 167 12.32 25.06 7.88
C GLN A 167 10.82 25.36 8.00
N GLY A 168 10.27 25.16 9.21
CA GLY A 168 8.88 25.50 9.52
C GLY A 168 7.90 24.32 9.49
N GLY A 169 6.61 24.66 9.40
CA GLY A 169 5.50 23.69 9.47
C GLY A 169 5.11 23.11 8.12
N LEU A 170 4.04 22.30 8.10
CA LEU A 170 3.51 21.71 6.86
C LEU A 170 3.17 22.75 5.77
N THR A 171 2.72 23.94 6.16
CA THR A 171 2.42 25.03 5.22
C THR A 171 3.69 25.52 4.51
N ASP A 172 4.79 25.63 5.25
CA ASP A 172 6.08 26.08 4.70
C ASP A 172 6.68 25.02 3.79
N LEU A 173 6.56 23.74 4.16
CA LEU A 173 6.89 22.61 3.29
C LEU A 173 6.12 22.64 1.96
N VAL A 174 4.80 22.87 2.01
CA VAL A 174 3.98 22.98 0.80
C VAL A 174 4.38 24.20 -0.05
N ARG A 175 4.67 25.35 0.59
CA ARG A 175 5.13 26.55 -0.12
C ARG A 175 6.47 26.29 -0.81
N HIS A 176 7.40 25.64 -0.12
CA HIS A 176 8.70 25.24 -0.65
C HIS A 176 8.54 24.32 -1.88
N VAL A 177 7.76 23.24 -1.77
CA VAL A 177 7.52 22.32 -2.90
C VAL A 177 6.89 23.04 -4.09
N ARG A 178 5.93 23.96 -3.86
CA ARG A 178 5.32 24.75 -4.92
C ARG A 178 6.32 25.69 -5.61
N ALA A 179 7.17 26.35 -4.85
CA ALA A 179 8.21 27.23 -5.39
C ALA A 179 9.22 26.43 -6.24
N ARG A 180 9.69 25.29 -5.73
CA ARG A 180 10.57 24.37 -6.49
C ARG A 180 9.89 23.83 -7.73
N ALA A 181 8.60 23.48 -7.65
CA ALA A 181 7.84 22.97 -8.78
C ALA A 181 7.68 24.01 -9.90
N ALA A 182 7.60 25.29 -9.56
CA ALA A 182 7.55 26.38 -10.54
C ALA A 182 8.91 26.62 -11.23
N GLN A 183 10.03 26.28 -10.58
CA GLN A 183 11.38 26.47 -11.10
C GLN A 183 11.85 25.27 -11.94
N GLU A 184 11.69 24.05 -11.41
CA GLU A 184 12.31 22.82 -11.94
C GLU A 184 11.29 21.76 -12.39
N GLY A 185 9.99 22.09 -12.29
CA GLY A 185 8.91 21.15 -12.49
C GLY A 185 8.55 20.35 -11.23
N TRP A 186 7.29 19.94 -11.15
CA TRP A 186 6.73 19.26 -9.98
C TRP A 186 7.46 17.95 -9.62
N ARG A 187 7.97 17.22 -10.63
CA ARG A 187 8.62 15.92 -10.42
C ARG A 187 9.90 16.09 -9.60
N CYS A 188 10.77 17.00 -10.03
CA CYS A 188 12.00 17.33 -9.33
C CYS A 188 11.70 17.81 -7.90
N ALA A 189 10.73 18.72 -7.74
CA ALA A 189 10.36 19.25 -6.43
C ALA A 189 9.88 18.18 -5.42
N VAL A 190 9.15 17.16 -5.88
CA VAL A 190 8.71 16.05 -5.02
C VAL A 190 9.84 15.06 -4.77
N ASP A 191 10.61 14.71 -5.80
CA ASP A 191 11.69 13.74 -5.70
C ASP A 191 12.84 14.26 -4.82
N GLU A 192 13.10 15.56 -4.82
CA GLU A 192 14.08 16.25 -3.95
C GLU A 192 13.85 15.99 -2.46
N LEU A 193 12.59 15.86 -2.02
CA LEU A 193 12.25 15.62 -0.61
C LEU A 193 12.46 14.16 -0.15
N ARG A 194 12.58 13.21 -1.08
CA ARG A 194 12.61 11.78 -0.75
C ARG A 194 13.70 11.41 0.27
N PRO A 195 14.96 11.87 0.13
CA PRO A 195 16.03 11.53 1.08
C PRO A 195 15.74 11.99 2.52
N VAL A 196 14.92 13.02 2.70
CA VAL A 196 14.63 13.62 4.02
C VAL A 196 13.24 13.29 4.55
N THR A 197 12.39 12.60 3.79
CA THR A 197 10.97 12.39 4.15
C THR A 197 10.82 11.57 5.45
N GLN A 198 11.59 10.48 5.61
CA GLN A 198 11.56 9.69 6.85
C GLN A 198 12.06 10.50 8.05
N MET A 199 13.14 11.26 7.90
CA MET A 199 13.62 12.15 8.96
C MET A 199 12.57 13.19 9.36
N LEU A 200 11.90 13.82 8.38
CA LEU A 200 10.82 14.77 8.63
C LEU A 200 9.65 14.11 9.36
N TRP A 201 9.28 12.90 8.96
CA TRP A 201 8.21 12.13 9.61
C TRP A 201 8.56 11.80 11.06
N SER A 202 9.74 11.21 11.29
CA SER A 202 10.21 10.82 12.63
C SER A 202 10.29 12.02 13.57
N ALA A 203 10.74 13.18 13.10
CA ALA A 203 10.82 14.41 13.90
C ALA A 203 9.45 15.09 14.15
N ALA A 204 8.41 14.77 13.38
CA ALA A 204 7.11 15.40 13.51
C ALA A 204 6.31 14.87 14.71
N SER A 205 5.62 15.75 15.41
CA SER A 205 4.65 15.36 16.44
C SER A 205 3.48 14.57 15.83
N GLN A 206 2.78 13.79 16.66
CA GLN A 206 1.59 13.04 16.22
C GLN A 206 0.52 13.95 15.60
N GLU A 207 0.34 15.16 16.14
CA GLU A 207 -0.59 16.15 15.57
C GLU A 207 -0.19 16.56 14.14
N VAL A 208 1.08 16.84 13.92
CA VAL A 208 1.61 17.22 12.59
C VAL A 208 1.46 16.07 11.60
N ARG A 209 1.83 14.84 12.00
CA ARG A 209 1.64 13.64 11.18
C ARG A 209 0.15 13.42 10.84
N GLY A 210 -0.75 13.57 11.82
CA GLY A 210 -2.20 13.49 11.60
C GLY A 210 -2.72 14.55 10.62
N ARG A 211 -2.22 15.79 10.71
CA ARG A 211 -2.55 16.86 9.75
C ARG A 211 -2.04 16.52 8.34
N PHE A 212 -0.83 15.97 8.22
CA PHE A 212 -0.29 15.53 6.93
C PHE A 212 -1.18 14.45 6.31
N LEU A 213 -1.55 13.41 7.06
CA LEU A 213 -2.39 12.31 6.57
C LEU A 213 -3.77 12.79 6.10
N ARG A 214 -4.37 13.74 6.83
CA ARG A 214 -5.69 14.28 6.50
C ARG A 214 -5.68 15.18 5.26
N HIS A 215 -4.65 16.02 5.14
CA HIS A 215 -4.66 17.13 4.19
C HIS A 215 -3.74 16.95 2.99
N LEU A 216 -2.55 16.38 3.21
CA LEU A 216 -1.47 16.35 2.23
C LEU A 216 -1.24 14.97 1.60
N ARG A 217 -1.46 13.89 2.34
CA ARG A 217 -1.27 12.51 1.83
C ARG A 217 -1.91 12.27 0.47
N PRO A 218 -3.18 12.65 0.19
CA PRO A 218 -3.76 12.40 -1.14
C PRO A 218 -3.01 13.09 -2.28
N TYR A 219 -2.37 14.24 -2.03
CA TYR A 219 -1.55 14.91 -3.02
C TYR A 219 -0.17 14.27 -3.10
N TRP A 220 0.43 13.91 -1.97
CA TRP A 220 1.69 13.19 -1.94
C TRP A 220 1.59 11.88 -2.74
N ASP A 221 0.60 11.04 -2.43
CA ASP A 221 0.43 9.72 -3.02
C ASP A 221 0.33 9.78 -4.55
N VAL A 222 -0.45 10.72 -5.12
CA VAL A 222 -0.60 10.84 -6.59
C VAL A 222 0.65 11.38 -7.30
N HIS A 223 1.51 12.14 -6.61
CA HIS A 223 2.78 12.59 -7.20
C HIS A 223 3.92 11.60 -6.95
N ARG A 224 3.82 10.77 -5.91
CA ARG A 224 4.85 9.79 -5.52
C ARG A 224 4.68 8.44 -6.22
N HIS A 225 3.44 7.98 -6.38
CA HIS A 225 3.09 6.70 -6.99
C HIS A 225 2.54 6.93 -8.39
N ARG A 226 3.46 6.99 -9.36
CA ARG A 226 3.19 7.46 -10.72
C ARG A 226 2.80 6.32 -11.67
N LEU A 227 2.11 6.66 -12.74
CA LEU A 227 1.83 5.75 -13.86
C LEU A 227 3.03 5.67 -14.80
N ALA A 228 3.40 4.46 -15.19
CA ALA A 228 4.31 4.27 -16.32
C ALA A 228 3.72 4.94 -17.58
N PRO A 229 4.54 5.49 -18.49
CA PRO A 229 4.03 6.23 -19.66
C PRO A 229 2.97 5.45 -20.47
N ALA A 230 3.25 4.19 -20.82
CA ALA A 230 2.30 3.35 -21.57
C ALA A 230 0.99 3.07 -20.80
N VAL A 231 1.05 3.02 -19.47
CA VAL A 231 -0.15 2.89 -18.62
C VAL A 231 -0.96 4.18 -18.64
N ALA A 232 -0.28 5.33 -18.54
CA ALA A 232 -0.91 6.64 -18.63
C ALA A 232 -1.60 6.84 -19.99
N ASP A 233 -0.96 6.46 -21.10
CA ASP A 233 -1.54 6.55 -22.45
C ASP A 233 -2.88 5.80 -22.54
N ARG A 234 -2.93 4.57 -21.99
CA ARG A 234 -4.17 3.75 -21.98
C ARG A 234 -5.27 4.37 -21.11
N VAL A 235 -4.91 4.88 -19.93
CA VAL A 235 -5.87 5.54 -19.02
C VAL A 235 -6.41 6.82 -19.67
N GLU A 236 -5.54 7.63 -20.27
CA GLU A 236 -5.94 8.85 -20.96
C GLU A 236 -6.87 8.56 -22.15
N ALA A 237 -6.63 7.47 -22.90
CA ALA A 237 -7.52 7.02 -23.96
C ALA A 237 -8.92 6.62 -23.44
N LEU A 238 -8.99 5.88 -22.33
CA LEU A 238 -10.25 5.51 -21.67
C LEU A 238 -11.02 6.73 -21.14
N VAL A 239 -10.30 7.76 -20.67
CA VAL A 239 -10.94 9.01 -20.25
C VAL A 239 -11.44 9.79 -21.48
N ALA A 240 -10.62 9.91 -22.52
CA ALA A 240 -10.95 10.68 -23.72
C ALA A 240 -12.15 10.12 -24.49
N ASN A 241 -12.34 8.79 -24.48
CA ASN A 241 -13.49 8.15 -25.11
C ASN A 241 -14.71 8.00 -24.17
N GLY A 242 -14.66 8.56 -22.96
CA GLY A 242 -15.77 8.56 -22.00
C GLY A 242 -16.00 7.24 -21.26
N ARG A 243 -15.14 6.22 -21.44
CA ARG A 243 -15.25 4.94 -20.73
C ARG A 243 -14.78 5.00 -19.29
N LEU A 244 -13.92 5.95 -18.91
CA LEU A 244 -13.45 6.13 -17.54
C LEU A 244 -13.67 7.56 -17.05
N THR A 245 -14.42 7.72 -15.96
CA THR A 245 -14.60 9.00 -15.27
C THR A 245 -13.99 8.95 -13.87
N PHE A 246 -13.23 9.99 -13.52
CA PHE A 246 -12.78 10.21 -12.14
C PHE A 246 -13.72 11.19 -11.43
N ALA A 247 -14.31 10.76 -10.32
CA ALA A 247 -15.22 11.58 -9.52
C ALA A 247 -14.68 11.86 -8.11
N ALA A 248 -14.82 13.10 -7.66
CA ALA A 248 -14.59 13.48 -6.28
C ALA A 248 -15.91 13.36 -5.50
N GLY A 249 -15.94 12.55 -4.45
CA GLY A 249 -17.16 12.36 -3.66
C GLY A 249 -17.01 11.37 -2.51
N LYS A 250 -18.11 11.14 -1.80
CA LYS A 250 -18.20 10.14 -0.73
C LYS A 250 -19.42 9.25 -0.95
N ILE A 251 -19.24 7.95 -0.82
CA ILE A 251 -20.35 7.00 -0.76
C ILE A 251 -21.19 7.30 0.48
N VAL A 252 -22.51 7.30 0.31
CA VAL A 252 -23.49 7.46 1.39
C VAL A 252 -24.09 6.09 1.71
N SER A 253 -24.60 5.39 0.70
CA SER A 253 -25.15 4.04 0.83
C SER A 253 -25.08 3.29 -0.49
N ALA A 254 -25.14 1.96 -0.43
CA ALA A 254 -25.49 1.11 -1.57
C ALA A 254 -26.57 0.12 -1.15
N GLU A 255 -27.58 -0.03 -1.99
CA GLU A 255 -28.73 -0.90 -1.76
C GLU A 255 -28.93 -1.81 -2.99
N ALA A 256 -29.50 -3.00 -2.78
CA ALA A 256 -29.84 -3.88 -3.88
C ALA A 256 -30.92 -3.26 -4.78
N ASP A 257 -30.74 -3.39 -6.09
CA ASP A 257 -31.68 -2.95 -7.12
C ASP A 257 -31.72 -4.01 -8.24
N GLY A 258 -32.55 -5.03 -8.02
CA GLY A 258 -32.57 -6.24 -8.86
C GLY A 258 -31.24 -6.98 -8.80
N ALA A 259 -30.60 -7.15 -9.96
CA ALA A 259 -29.28 -7.78 -10.09
C ALA A 259 -28.10 -6.79 -9.95
N GLN A 260 -28.40 -5.50 -9.72
CA GLN A 260 -27.40 -4.43 -9.61
C GLN A 260 -27.47 -3.78 -8.21
N ALA A 261 -26.60 -2.80 -7.97
CA ALA A 261 -26.69 -1.91 -6.80
C ALA A 261 -27.14 -0.51 -7.20
N LYS A 262 -28.03 0.08 -6.40
CA LYS A 262 -28.29 1.51 -6.39
C LYS A 262 -27.29 2.18 -5.45
N LEU A 263 -26.23 2.77 -6.02
CA LEU A 263 -25.20 3.48 -5.26
C LEU A 263 -25.58 4.96 -5.08
N THR A 264 -25.77 5.39 -3.84
CA THR A 264 -25.97 6.79 -3.49
C THR A 264 -24.65 7.38 -2.99
N TRP A 265 -24.19 8.45 -3.62
CA TRP A 265 -22.95 9.12 -3.27
C TRP A 265 -23.08 10.64 -3.38
N ARG A 266 -22.35 11.38 -2.56
CA ARG A 266 -22.38 12.85 -2.58
C ARG A 266 -21.13 13.38 -3.26
N PRO A 267 -21.27 14.09 -4.40
CA PRO A 267 -20.15 14.78 -5.04
C PRO A 267 -19.49 15.78 -4.08
N ARG A 268 -18.19 15.95 -4.24
CA ARG A 268 -17.43 16.85 -3.38
C ARG A 268 -17.77 18.30 -3.70
N GLY A 269 -18.20 19.05 -2.69
CA GLY A 269 -18.60 20.45 -2.84
C GLY A 269 -20.11 20.63 -2.95
N GLU A 270 -20.84 19.53 -3.22
CA GLU A 270 -22.29 19.52 -3.33
C GLU A 270 -22.94 19.07 -2.02
N THR A 271 -24.18 19.51 -1.79
CA THR A 271 -25.02 19.06 -0.67
C THR A 271 -25.81 17.81 -1.02
N ASP A 272 -26.32 17.75 -2.25
CA ASP A 272 -27.28 16.74 -2.66
C ASP A 272 -26.60 15.47 -3.16
N PRO A 273 -27.02 14.29 -2.68
CA PRO A 273 -26.53 13.02 -3.21
C PRO A 273 -27.01 12.77 -4.64
N VAL A 274 -26.16 12.08 -5.41
CA VAL A 274 -26.46 11.53 -6.73
C VAL A 274 -26.60 10.02 -6.62
N VAL A 275 -27.48 9.45 -7.44
CA VAL A 275 -27.69 8.01 -7.55
C VAL A 275 -27.06 7.50 -8.84
N THR A 276 -26.30 6.41 -8.73
CA THR A 276 -25.72 5.68 -9.86
C THR A 276 -26.11 4.21 -9.74
N ARG A 277 -26.69 3.63 -10.79
CA ARG A 277 -26.86 2.17 -10.86
C ARG A 277 -25.52 1.55 -11.21
N ALA A 278 -25.06 0.64 -10.37
CA ALA A 278 -23.78 -0.02 -10.50
C ALA A 278 -24.00 -1.51 -10.71
N ALA A 279 -23.62 -2.03 -11.87
CA ALA A 279 -23.60 -3.47 -12.10
C ALA A 279 -22.52 -4.15 -11.25
N ARG A 280 -21.43 -3.42 -10.97
CA ARG A 280 -20.32 -3.85 -10.11
C ARG A 280 -19.81 -2.70 -9.26
N ILE A 281 -19.37 -3.01 -8.05
CA ILE A 281 -18.65 -2.13 -7.13
C ILE A 281 -17.37 -2.84 -6.72
N VAL A 282 -16.22 -2.28 -7.08
CA VAL A 282 -14.89 -2.87 -6.84
C VAL A 282 -14.15 -2.05 -5.79
N ASN A 283 -13.70 -2.69 -4.72
CA ASN A 283 -12.97 -2.02 -3.66
C ASN A 283 -11.52 -1.73 -4.06
N CYS A 284 -11.25 -0.47 -4.38
CA CYS A 284 -9.92 0.01 -4.77
C CYS A 284 -9.33 0.97 -3.72
N THR A 285 -9.73 0.84 -2.44
CA THR A 285 -9.32 1.78 -1.38
C THR A 285 -7.87 1.61 -0.93
N GLY A 286 -7.19 0.59 -1.45
CA GLY A 286 -5.80 0.28 -1.14
C GLY A 286 -5.65 -0.40 0.21
N PRO A 287 -4.41 -0.73 0.59
CA PRO A 287 -4.14 -1.58 1.74
C PRO A 287 -4.48 -0.91 3.08
N GLN A 288 -4.93 -1.75 4.02
CA GLN A 288 -5.24 -1.35 5.40
C GLN A 288 -3.98 -0.96 6.19
N GLY A 289 -4.16 -0.09 7.19
CA GLY A 289 -3.18 0.12 8.25
C GLY A 289 -3.75 -0.03 9.66
N ASP A 290 -5.07 -0.01 9.84
CA ASP A 290 -5.70 -0.04 11.17
C ASP A 290 -5.85 -1.48 11.66
N LEU A 291 -4.86 -2.00 12.39
CA LEU A 291 -4.84 -3.37 12.89
C LEU A 291 -6.14 -3.80 13.60
N LEU A 292 -6.84 -2.88 14.26
CA LEU A 292 -8.05 -3.18 15.05
C LEU A 292 -9.24 -3.62 14.21
N ARG A 293 -9.15 -3.46 12.89
CA ARG A 293 -10.17 -3.88 11.94
C ARG A 293 -9.72 -5.09 11.11
N SER A 294 -8.55 -5.65 11.41
CA SER A 294 -8.00 -6.81 10.69
C SER A 294 -8.72 -8.08 11.11
N GLU A 295 -9.01 -8.93 10.14
CA GLU A 295 -9.55 -10.27 10.36
C GLU A 295 -8.46 -11.35 10.35
N GLU A 296 -7.20 -10.98 10.08
CA GLU A 296 -6.05 -11.89 10.01
C GLU A 296 -5.82 -12.56 11.37
N PRO A 297 -5.82 -13.92 11.46
CA PRO A 297 -5.73 -14.65 12.72
C PRO A 297 -4.52 -14.25 13.58
N LEU A 298 -3.34 -14.16 12.98
CA LEU A 298 -2.11 -13.78 13.68
C LEU A 298 -2.17 -12.37 14.26
N VAL A 299 -2.69 -11.41 13.50
CA VAL A 299 -2.81 -10.01 13.97
C VAL A 299 -3.75 -9.93 15.17
N LYS A 300 -4.89 -10.63 15.10
CA LYS A 300 -5.84 -10.73 16.22
C LYS A 300 -5.21 -11.36 17.45
N HIS A 301 -4.50 -12.47 17.28
CA HIS A 301 -3.81 -13.15 18.37
C HIS A 301 -2.80 -12.23 19.07
N LEU A 302 -1.91 -11.61 18.30
CA LEU A 302 -0.87 -10.73 18.84
C LEU A 302 -1.44 -9.49 19.55
N LEU A 303 -2.52 -8.91 19.02
CA LEU A 303 -3.23 -7.81 19.69
C LEU A 303 -3.87 -8.26 21.00
N ALA A 304 -4.56 -9.41 21.00
CA ALA A 304 -5.22 -9.95 22.18
C ALA A 304 -4.23 -10.33 23.28
N ALA A 305 -3.07 -10.87 22.91
CA ALA A 305 -1.97 -11.18 23.82
C ALA A 305 -1.19 -9.92 24.30
N GLY A 306 -1.47 -8.74 23.73
CA GLY A 306 -0.73 -7.52 24.02
C GLY A 306 0.72 -7.53 23.55
N ALA A 307 1.08 -8.46 22.65
CA ALA A 307 2.42 -8.61 22.08
C ALA A 307 2.73 -7.50 21.05
N ILE A 308 1.70 -6.95 20.41
CA ILE A 308 1.80 -5.77 19.55
C ILE A 308 0.72 -4.76 19.92
N ARG A 309 0.91 -3.50 19.52
CA ARG A 309 -0.16 -2.50 19.48
C ARG A 309 -0.21 -1.76 18.15
N PRO A 310 -1.36 -1.19 17.77
CA PRO A 310 -1.43 -0.27 16.64
C PRO A 310 -0.59 0.98 16.92
N ASP A 311 0.08 1.53 15.90
CA ASP A 311 0.72 2.84 16.04
C ASP A 311 -0.35 3.94 16.31
N PRO A 312 0.03 5.07 16.92
CA PRO A 312 -0.92 6.11 17.31
C PRO A 312 -1.81 6.66 16.17
N LEU A 313 -1.38 6.55 14.92
CA LEU A 313 -2.11 7.01 13.73
C LEU A 313 -2.81 5.88 12.97
N ARG A 314 -2.73 4.63 13.47
CA ARG A 314 -3.37 3.43 12.90
C ARG A 314 -2.99 3.18 11.45
N LEU A 315 -1.70 3.28 11.18
CA LEU A 315 -1.03 3.02 9.91
C LEU A 315 -0.34 1.66 9.84
N GLY A 316 -0.17 0.98 10.98
CA GLY A 316 0.30 -0.40 11.10
C GLY A 316 0.64 -0.76 12.55
N VAL A 317 1.67 -1.59 12.73
CA VAL A 317 2.25 -1.98 14.02
C VAL A 317 3.12 -0.84 14.54
N ASP A 318 2.99 -0.52 15.82
CA ASP A 318 3.90 0.40 16.49
C ASP A 318 5.26 -0.28 16.67
N VAL A 319 6.31 0.36 16.16
CA VAL A 319 7.69 -0.14 16.23
C VAL A 319 8.63 0.97 16.66
N ASP A 320 9.71 0.60 17.33
CA ASP A 320 10.81 1.53 17.57
C ASP A 320 11.75 1.67 16.35
N ALA A 321 12.80 2.47 16.51
CA ALA A 321 13.81 2.70 15.47
C ALA A 321 14.60 1.42 15.10
N GLN A 322 14.56 0.39 15.95
CA GLN A 322 15.22 -0.89 15.75
C GLN A 322 14.31 -1.94 15.11
N SER A 323 13.06 -1.57 14.78
CA SER A 323 12.03 -2.47 14.25
C SER A 323 11.48 -3.48 15.26
N ARG A 324 11.70 -3.28 16.57
CA ARG A 324 11.06 -4.06 17.62
C ARG A 324 9.60 -3.67 17.74
N ALA A 325 8.72 -4.65 17.84
CA ALA A 325 7.30 -4.41 18.08
C ALA A 325 7.09 -3.83 19.48
N ILE A 326 6.26 -2.80 19.58
CA ILE A 326 5.85 -2.23 20.86
C ILE A 326 4.64 -2.98 21.38
N ARG A 327 4.74 -3.49 22.60
CA ARG A 327 3.68 -4.18 23.33
C ARG A 327 2.58 -3.22 23.76
N ALA A 328 1.45 -3.76 24.19
CA ALA A 328 0.32 -2.97 24.68
C ALA A 328 0.69 -2.05 25.87
N ASP A 329 1.63 -2.47 26.72
CA ASP A 329 2.15 -1.68 27.85
C ASP A 329 3.15 -0.58 27.46
N GLY A 330 3.52 -0.50 26.17
CA GLY A 330 4.47 0.47 25.64
C GLY A 330 5.94 0.06 25.70
N THR A 331 6.25 -1.14 26.17
CA THR A 331 7.62 -1.69 26.16
C THR A 331 7.93 -2.36 24.80
N PRO A 332 9.16 -2.24 24.28
CA PRO A 332 9.57 -3.01 23.12
C PRO A 332 9.75 -4.49 23.49
N ASP A 333 9.37 -5.40 22.58
CA ASP A 333 9.72 -6.83 22.70
C ASP A 333 10.99 -7.12 21.88
N ASP A 334 12.04 -7.62 22.52
CA ASP A 334 13.30 -7.95 21.84
C ASP A 334 13.20 -9.18 20.93
N ARG A 335 12.14 -9.99 21.08
CA ARG A 335 11.93 -11.24 20.34
C ARG A 335 10.98 -11.08 19.16
N ILE A 336 10.21 -10.00 19.08
CA ILE A 336 9.25 -9.78 17.98
C ILE A 336 9.60 -8.48 17.26
N HIS A 337 9.95 -8.60 15.99
CA HIS A 337 10.27 -7.49 15.11
C HIS A 337 9.23 -7.40 14.00
N CYS A 338 9.09 -6.23 13.38
CA CYS A 338 8.19 -6.02 12.26
C CYS A 338 8.89 -5.23 11.16
N ILE A 339 8.71 -5.63 9.90
CA ILE A 339 9.30 -4.97 8.73
C ILE A 339 8.25 -4.77 7.63
N GLY A 340 8.55 -3.87 6.70
CA GLY A 340 7.72 -3.61 5.55
C GLY A 340 6.56 -2.65 5.83
N PRO A 341 5.48 -2.70 5.01
CA PRO A 341 4.36 -1.75 5.07
C PRO A 341 3.70 -1.62 6.44
N MET A 342 3.76 -2.65 7.26
CA MET A 342 3.24 -2.65 8.62
C MET A 342 3.97 -1.69 9.57
N THR A 343 5.17 -1.20 9.23
CA THR A 343 5.90 -0.23 10.07
C THR A 343 5.69 1.23 9.68
N ARG A 344 4.78 1.51 8.72
CA ARG A 344 4.59 2.85 8.13
C ARG A 344 4.23 3.94 9.14
N GLY A 345 3.66 3.58 10.30
CA GLY A 345 3.37 4.52 11.39
C GLY A 345 4.62 5.21 11.94
N GLY A 346 5.68 4.44 12.20
CA GLY A 346 6.98 4.95 12.62
C GLY A 346 7.90 5.33 11.45
N LEU A 347 7.85 4.56 10.37
CA LEU A 347 8.77 4.64 9.23
C LEU A 347 7.98 4.93 7.93
N TRP A 348 7.67 6.21 7.69
CA TRP A 348 6.92 6.61 6.49
C TRP A 348 7.62 6.19 5.18
N GLU A 349 6.86 5.93 4.12
CA GLU A 349 7.37 5.39 2.83
C GLU A 349 8.00 3.99 2.84
N VAL A 350 8.02 3.26 3.97
CA VAL A 350 8.39 1.83 4.00
C VAL A 350 7.27 0.98 3.38
N VAL A 351 7.03 1.22 2.10
CA VAL A 351 6.07 0.53 1.21
C VAL A 351 6.74 0.21 -0.14
N ALA A 352 7.88 0.84 -0.43
CA ALA A 352 8.65 0.63 -1.64
C ALA A 352 9.85 -0.27 -1.38
N VAL A 353 10.26 -1.01 -2.41
CA VAL A 353 11.35 -1.99 -2.35
C VAL A 353 12.67 -1.40 -1.81
N PRO A 354 13.14 -0.20 -2.21
CA PRO A 354 14.39 0.34 -1.69
C PRO A 354 14.36 0.50 -0.16
N ASP A 355 13.27 1.05 0.38
CA ASP A 355 13.11 1.29 1.82
C ASP A 355 13.01 -0.04 2.59
N ILE A 356 12.28 -1.01 2.06
CA ILE A 356 12.15 -2.35 2.65
C ILE A 356 13.50 -3.08 2.65
N ARG A 357 14.31 -2.94 1.59
CA ARG A 357 15.65 -3.55 1.52
C ARG A 357 16.58 -3.00 2.59
N VAL A 358 16.61 -1.68 2.78
CA VAL A 358 17.41 -1.04 3.83
C VAL A 358 16.97 -1.50 5.21
N GLN A 359 15.66 -1.48 5.49
CA GLN A 359 15.14 -1.96 6.77
C GLN A 359 15.48 -3.44 7.04
N SER A 360 15.32 -4.30 6.03
CA SER A 360 15.63 -5.73 6.15
C SER A 360 17.12 -5.97 6.40
N TRP A 361 17.98 -5.24 5.71
CA TRP A 361 19.43 -5.29 5.88
C TRP A 361 19.86 -4.87 7.29
N ASP A 362 19.34 -3.74 7.77
CA ASP A 362 19.68 -3.21 9.09
C ASP A 362 19.23 -4.17 10.20
N LEU A 363 18.05 -4.78 10.07
CA LEU A 363 17.57 -5.76 11.02
C LEU A 363 18.40 -7.05 10.98
N ALA A 364 18.71 -7.58 9.79
CA ALA A 364 19.52 -8.78 9.64
C ALA A 364 20.91 -8.62 10.28
N ARG A 365 21.54 -7.45 10.11
CA ARG A 365 22.83 -7.13 10.76
C ARG A 365 22.75 -7.11 12.28
N ARG A 366 21.64 -6.59 12.82
CA ARG A 366 21.41 -6.58 14.28
C ARG A 366 21.26 -7.99 14.80
N LEU A 367 20.39 -8.81 14.19
CA LEU A 367 20.12 -10.17 14.63
C LEU A 367 21.34 -11.10 14.49
N SER A 368 22.18 -10.88 13.49
CA SER A 368 23.42 -11.63 13.30
C SER A 368 24.60 -11.14 14.16
N ASN A 369 24.39 -10.13 15.01
CA ASN A 369 25.46 -9.43 15.74
C ASN A 369 26.60 -8.91 14.84
N ALA A 370 26.35 -8.73 13.54
CA ALA A 370 27.31 -8.26 12.54
C ALA A 370 27.49 -6.73 12.56
N GLN A 371 27.36 -6.10 13.74
CA GLN A 371 27.37 -4.64 13.90
C GLN A 371 28.69 -3.98 13.45
N TRP A 372 29.76 -4.78 13.29
CA TRP A 372 31.11 -4.32 12.93
C TRP A 372 31.49 -4.46 11.44
N VAL A 373 30.66 -5.04 10.57
CA VAL A 373 31.04 -5.20 9.15
C VAL A 373 30.60 -3.97 8.36
N GLY A 374 31.27 -2.84 8.53
CA GLY A 374 31.02 -1.64 7.74
C GLY A 374 31.53 -1.82 6.32
N GLY A 375 30.61 -1.84 5.35
CA GLY A 375 30.92 -1.58 3.95
C GLY A 375 31.11 -2.81 3.06
N GLU A 376 30.02 -3.46 2.67
CA GLU A 376 29.93 -4.07 1.33
C GLU A 376 28.53 -3.81 0.75
N GLY A 377 28.48 -2.98 -0.29
CA GLY A 377 27.43 -3.02 -1.33
C GLY A 377 26.06 -2.39 -1.04
N LEU A 378 26.00 -1.05 -0.96
CA LEU A 378 24.81 -0.29 -1.38
C LEU A 378 24.96 0.17 -2.83
#